data_AF-A0A957DC83-F1
#
_entry.id   AF-A0A957DC83-F1
#
_cell.length_a   1.000
_cell.length_b   1.000
_cell.length_c   1.000
_cell.angle_alpha   90.00
_cell.angle_beta   90.00
_cell.angle_gamma   90.00
#
_symmetry.space_group_name_H-M   'P 1'
#
loop_
_entity.id
_entity.type
_entity.pdbx_description
1 polymer ?
#
loop_
_entity_poly.entity_id
_entity_poly.type
_entity_poly.pdbx_seq_one_letter_code
_entity_poly.pdbx_strand_id
1 'polypeptide(L)'
;EESDATPAALAPAEMVAYGSIEVIVRAAVDEPSWLVLADNYAPGWDAFVRPLAADGAETETEITRVDGNFRGVRLAAGTWEVRFRYSPLSFKLGGLVSFMGGIILLFGVAVWGWRRFYPRQRELTNTRSIAKNSLAPMVLNLFNRAIDFVFAAFYLRLLGPGDAGSYATAITIASLYEIIA
;
A
#
# COMPACT_ATOMS: atom_id res chain seq x y z
N GLU A 1 21.28 -24.68 -18.97
CA GLU A 1 21.35 -24.09 -20.33
C GLU A 1 21.54 -22.60 -20.19
N GLU A 2 22.77 -22.13 -20.34
CA GLU A 2 23.07 -20.70 -20.46
C GLU A 2 22.80 -20.35 -21.93
N SER A 3 21.61 -19.81 -22.18
CA SER A 3 21.16 -19.42 -23.51
C SER A 3 22.11 -18.34 -24.03
N ASP A 4 22.79 -18.64 -25.14
CA ASP A 4 23.69 -17.75 -25.90
C ASP A 4 22.85 -16.64 -26.57
N ALA A 5 22.18 -15.84 -25.73
CA ALA A 5 21.29 -14.78 -26.15
C ALA A 5 22.16 -13.64 -26.67
N THR A 6 22.25 -13.54 -28.00
CA THR A 6 22.86 -12.38 -28.64
C THR A 6 22.10 -11.13 -28.17
N PRO A 7 22.78 -10.11 -27.59
CA PRO A 7 22.12 -8.88 -27.19
C PRO A 7 21.42 -8.25 -28.39
N ALA A 8 20.15 -7.90 -28.23
CA ALA A 8 19.43 -7.13 -29.23
C ALA A 8 20.18 -5.81 -29.52
N ALA A 9 20.06 -5.31 -30.74
CA ALA A 9 20.64 -4.02 -31.09
C ALA A 9 20.08 -2.93 -30.17
N LEU A 10 20.95 -2.10 -29.61
CA LEU A 10 20.53 -1.01 -28.72
C LEU A 10 19.73 0.02 -29.52
N ALA A 11 18.45 0.14 -29.19
CA ALA A 11 17.56 1.17 -29.72
C ALA A 11 17.30 2.23 -28.64
N PRO A 12 17.31 3.53 -28.98
CA PRO A 12 16.99 4.58 -28.01
C PRO A 12 15.50 4.55 -27.63
N ALA A 13 15.22 4.84 -26.37
CA ALA A 13 13.86 5.09 -25.87
C ALA A 13 13.70 6.58 -25.53
N GLU A 14 12.49 7.10 -25.65
CA GLU A 14 12.16 8.49 -25.34
C GLU A 14 11.84 8.63 -23.85
N MET A 15 12.58 9.49 -23.15
CA MET A 15 12.29 9.85 -21.77
C MET A 15 11.25 10.97 -21.73
N VAL A 16 10.02 10.64 -21.36
CA VAL A 16 8.89 11.59 -21.32
C VAL A 16 8.92 12.44 -20.05
N ALA A 17 9.19 11.79 -18.91
CA ALA A 17 9.31 12.44 -17.62
C ALA A 17 10.32 11.72 -16.74
N TYR A 18 11.09 12.50 -15.98
CA TYR A 18 12.07 11.96 -15.04
C TYR A 18 11.99 12.71 -13.71
N GLY A 19 11.56 12.01 -12.67
CA GLY A 19 11.40 12.54 -11.33
C GLY A 19 11.90 11.56 -10.27
N SER A 20 11.87 12.00 -9.01
CA SER A 20 12.40 11.22 -7.88
C SER A 20 11.56 10.00 -7.51
N ILE A 21 10.25 10.07 -7.74
CA ILE A 21 9.29 8.99 -7.40
C ILE A 21 8.59 8.41 -8.63
N GLU A 22 8.81 9.00 -9.80
CA GLU A 22 8.13 8.61 -11.04
C GLU A 22 9.05 8.89 -12.24
N VAL A 23 9.15 7.90 -13.13
CA VAL A 23 9.85 8.01 -14.41
C VAL A 23 8.96 7.43 -15.49
N ILE A 24 8.79 8.15 -16.59
CA ILE A 24 7.95 7.74 -17.73
C ILE A 24 8.83 7.66 -18.96
N VAL A 25 8.81 6.51 -19.61
CA VAL A 25 9.60 6.21 -20.80
C VAL A 25 8.68 5.68 -21.88
N ARG A 26 8.88 6.13 -23.12
CA ARG A 26 8.23 5.58 -24.30
C ARG A 26 9.22 4.81 -25.14
N ALA A 27 8.81 3.63 -25.58
CA ALA A 27 9.63 2.78 -26.42
C ALA A 27 8.76 2.15 -27.51
N ALA A 28 9.31 2.05 -28.72
CA ALA A 28 8.76 1.25 -29.79
C ALA A 28 9.75 0.12 -30.08
N VAL A 29 9.24 -1.11 -30.09
CA VAL A 29 10.06 -2.32 -30.29
C VAL A 29 9.38 -3.22 -31.32
N ASP A 30 10.12 -3.70 -32.30
CA ASP A 30 9.57 -4.54 -33.37
C ASP A 30 9.55 -6.04 -32.99
N GLU A 31 10.31 -6.41 -31.96
CA GLU A 31 10.41 -7.75 -31.39
C GLU A 31 10.43 -7.70 -29.86
N PRO A 32 10.13 -8.81 -29.16
CA PRO A 32 10.21 -8.87 -27.71
C PRO A 32 11.58 -8.43 -27.19
N SER A 33 11.62 -7.31 -26.47
CA SER A 33 12.86 -6.60 -26.13
C SER A 33 12.87 -6.18 -24.67
N TRP A 34 14.07 -5.92 -24.15
CA TRP A 34 14.25 -5.32 -22.84
C TRP A 34 14.28 -3.80 -22.95
N LEU A 35 13.37 -3.12 -22.26
CA LEU A 35 13.57 -1.72 -21.92
C LEU A 35 14.47 -1.66 -20.69
N VAL A 36 15.68 -1.13 -20.87
CA VAL A 36 16.65 -0.96 -19.78
C VAL A 36 16.72 0.51 -19.41
N LEU A 37 16.33 0.83 -18.18
CA LEU A 37 16.54 2.14 -17.58
C LEU A 37 17.86 2.13 -16.82
N ALA A 38 18.77 3.03 -17.19
CA ALA A 38 20.09 3.19 -16.59
C ALA A 38 20.08 3.79 -15.16
N ASP A 39 19.02 3.51 -14.39
CA ASP A 39 18.88 3.83 -12.98
C ASP A 39 19.18 2.60 -12.12
N ASN A 40 19.63 2.84 -10.89
CA ASN A 40 19.91 1.76 -9.94
C ASN A 40 18.65 0.97 -9.56
N TYR A 41 18.74 -0.36 -9.64
CA TYR A 41 17.75 -1.31 -9.16
C TYR A 41 17.67 -1.26 -7.62
N ALA A 42 16.50 -0.92 -7.10
CA ALA A 42 16.22 -0.96 -5.68
C ALA A 42 14.81 -1.55 -5.46
N PRO A 43 14.58 -2.26 -4.34
CA PRO A 43 13.25 -2.72 -3.99
C PRO A 43 12.29 -1.54 -3.76
N GLY A 44 11.00 -1.74 -4.04
CA GLY A 44 9.95 -0.73 -3.85
C GLY A 44 9.65 0.14 -5.08
N TRP A 45 10.19 -0.21 -6.24
CA TRP A 45 9.75 0.32 -7.53
C TRP A 45 8.75 -0.64 -8.18
N ASP A 46 7.64 -0.09 -8.64
CA ASP A 46 6.62 -0.79 -9.41
C ASP A 46 6.73 -0.30 -10.86
N ALA A 47 6.58 -1.19 -11.85
CA ALA A 47 6.53 -0.82 -13.25
C ALA A 47 5.16 -1.10 -13.84
N PHE A 48 4.73 -0.19 -14.68
CA PHE A 48 3.44 -0.26 -15.34
C PHE A 48 3.62 -0.05 -16.83
N VAL A 49 3.02 -0.92 -17.64
CA VAL A 49 3.10 -0.87 -19.09
C VAL A 49 1.73 -0.57 -19.68
N ARG A 50 1.69 0.36 -20.63
CA ARG A 50 0.49 0.73 -21.36
C ARG A 50 0.77 0.75 -22.86
N PRO A 51 0.00 0.05 -23.69
CA PRO A 51 0.16 0.13 -25.14
C PRO A 51 -0.29 1.53 -25.60
N LEU A 52 0.48 2.18 -26.46
CA LEU A 52 0.14 3.48 -27.04
C LEU A 52 -0.67 3.36 -28.33
N ALA A 53 -0.56 2.23 -29.02
CA ALA A 53 -1.24 1.97 -30.29
C ALA A 53 -2.71 1.55 -30.12
N ALA A 54 -3.13 1.19 -28.90
CA ALA A 54 -4.48 0.77 -28.57
C ALA A 54 -4.94 1.49 -27.29
N ASP A 55 -6.24 1.65 -27.11
CA ASP A 55 -6.83 2.12 -25.84
C ASP A 55 -6.74 1.01 -24.77
N GLY A 56 -5.52 0.61 -24.43
CA GLY A 56 -5.24 -0.42 -23.44
C GLY A 56 -5.13 0.15 -22.04
N ALA A 57 -5.64 -0.61 -21.07
CA ALA A 57 -5.41 -0.32 -19.66
C ALA A 57 -3.93 -0.50 -19.31
N GLU A 58 -3.48 0.28 -18.35
CA GLU A 58 -2.16 0.15 -17.77
C GLU A 58 -2.09 -1.14 -16.93
N THR A 59 -1.08 -1.98 -17.19
CA THR A 59 -0.90 -3.27 -16.52
C THR A 59 0.40 -3.25 -15.72
N GLU A 60 0.37 -3.76 -14.49
CA GLU A 60 1.56 -3.91 -13.67
C GLU A 60 2.46 -5.02 -14.22
N THR A 61 3.77 -4.78 -14.22
CA THR A 61 4.77 -5.73 -14.70
C THR A 61 5.98 -5.77 -13.77
N GLU A 62 6.66 -6.90 -13.77
CA GLU A 62 7.82 -7.12 -12.91
C GLU A 62 9.04 -6.35 -13.42
N ILE A 63 9.72 -5.63 -12.51
CA ILE A 63 11.02 -5.04 -12.79
C ILE A 63 12.10 -6.10 -12.56
N THR A 64 12.81 -6.46 -13.61
CA THR A 64 13.97 -7.35 -13.54
C THR A 64 15.26 -6.56 -13.39
N ARG A 65 16.23 -7.11 -12.66
CA ARG A 65 17.58 -6.55 -12.60
C ARG A 65 18.37 -6.94 -13.85
N VAL A 66 18.80 -5.97 -14.63
CA VAL A 66 19.62 -6.15 -15.84
C VAL A 66 21.05 -5.67 -15.57
N ASP A 67 22.05 -6.36 -16.12
CA ASP A 67 23.49 -6.08 -15.94
C ASP A 67 23.90 -5.82 -14.48
N GLY A 68 23.29 -6.56 -13.55
CA GLY A 68 23.61 -6.51 -12.13
C GLY A 68 23.12 -5.28 -11.36
N ASN A 69 22.66 -4.22 -12.03
CA ASN A 69 22.29 -2.97 -11.35
C ASN A 69 21.17 -2.15 -12.02
N PHE A 70 20.82 -2.39 -13.27
CA PHE A 70 19.82 -1.57 -13.97
C PHE A 70 18.41 -2.13 -13.85
N ARG A 71 17.41 -1.27 -14.03
CA ARG A 71 15.99 -1.67 -14.04
C ARG A 71 15.60 -2.05 -15.46
N GLY A 72 15.18 -3.29 -15.63
CA GLY A 72 14.69 -3.83 -16.90
C GLY A 72 13.21 -4.16 -16.84
N VAL A 73 12.49 -3.85 -17.91
CA VAL A 73 11.11 -4.30 -18.14
C VAL A 73 11.07 -5.00 -19.49
N ARG A 74 10.44 -6.18 -19.54
CA ARG A 74 10.27 -6.92 -20.78
C ARG A 74 9.05 -6.41 -21.53
N LEU A 75 9.25 -5.96 -22.76
CA LEU A 75 8.20 -5.47 -23.65
C LEU A 75 7.96 -6.47 -24.78
N ALA A 76 6.70 -6.69 -25.14
CA ALA A 76 6.35 -7.38 -26.38
C ALA A 76 6.50 -6.41 -27.57
N ALA A 77 6.53 -6.93 -28.79
CA ALA A 77 6.52 -6.10 -29.99
C ALA A 77 5.34 -5.10 -29.98
N GLY A 78 5.62 -3.82 -30.21
CA GLY A 78 4.66 -2.73 -30.17
C GLY A 78 5.22 -1.41 -29.63
N THR A 79 4.34 -0.42 -29.50
CA THR A 79 4.65 0.88 -28.89
C THR A 79 4.07 0.94 -27.49
N TRP A 80 4.94 1.22 -26.52
CA TRP A 80 4.63 1.19 -25.10
C TRP A 80 4.99 2.49 -24.43
N GLU A 81 4.17 2.88 -23.46
CA GLU A 81 4.56 3.79 -22.40
C GLU A 81 4.77 2.97 -21.13
N VAL A 82 5.96 3.12 -20.53
CA VAL A 82 6.37 2.43 -19.32
C VAL A 82 6.52 3.46 -18.22
N ARG A 83 5.73 3.31 -17.16
CA ARG A 83 5.76 4.17 -15.98
C ARG A 83 6.36 3.41 -14.82
N PHE A 84 7.51 3.88 -14.35
CA PHE A 84 8.14 3.42 -13.12
C PHE A 84 7.69 4.31 -11.97
N ARG A 85 7.22 3.72 -10.87
CA ARG A 85 6.76 4.46 -9.69
C ARG A 85 7.36 3.90 -8.42
N TYR A 86 7.90 4.78 -7.59
CA TYR A 86 8.41 4.41 -6.27
C TYR A 86 7.26 4.35 -5.24
N SER A 87 7.10 3.18 -4.63
CA SER A 87 5.95 2.78 -3.82
C SER A 87 6.39 1.81 -2.69
N PRO A 88 7.41 2.18 -1.88
CA PRO A 88 8.04 1.24 -0.95
C PRO A 88 7.08 0.78 0.15
N LEU A 89 7.14 -0.51 0.46
CA LEU A 89 6.34 -1.12 1.53
C LEU A 89 6.61 -0.48 2.90
N SER A 90 7.84 -0.04 3.16
CA SER A 90 8.24 0.62 4.41
C SER A 90 7.46 1.92 4.66
N PHE A 91 7.20 2.71 3.61
CA PHE A 91 6.42 3.94 3.75
C PHE A 91 4.95 3.63 4.04
N LYS A 92 4.40 2.61 3.37
CA LYS A 92 3.02 2.13 3.61
C LYS A 92 2.87 1.65 5.07
N LEU A 93 3.78 0.78 5.53
CA LEU A 93 3.79 0.25 6.90
C LEU A 93 4.05 1.33 7.95
N GLY A 94 4.99 2.24 7.69
CA GLY A 94 5.31 3.35 8.60
C GLY A 94 4.11 4.26 8.84
N GLY A 95 3.33 4.55 7.78
CA GLY A 95 2.07 5.28 7.91
C GLY A 95 1.05 4.57 8.80
N LEU A 96 0.87 3.26 8.60
CA LEU A 96 -0.03 2.44 9.42
C LEU A 96 0.40 2.43 10.90
N VAL A 97 1.66 2.15 11.17
CA VAL A 97 2.21 2.10 12.54
C VAL A 97 2.09 3.45 13.24
N SER A 98 2.42 4.54 12.54
CA SER A 98 2.32 5.90 13.08
C SER A 98 0.88 6.26 13.43
N PHE A 99 -0.06 5.93 12.55
CA PHE A 99 -1.47 6.17 12.77
C PHE A 99 -2.01 5.35 13.95
N MET A 100 -1.67 4.06 14.03
CA MET A 100 -2.01 3.20 15.18
C MET A 100 -1.42 3.73 16.49
N GLY A 101 -0.16 4.15 16.48
CA GLY A 101 0.48 4.79 17.63
C GLY A 101 -0.28 6.05 18.09
N GLY A 102 -0.72 6.88 17.15
CA GLY A 102 -1.54 8.06 17.44
C GLY A 102 -2.89 7.72 18.07
N ILE A 103 -3.56 6.68 17.56
CA ILE A 103 -4.83 6.17 18.12
C ILE A 103 -4.64 5.66 19.55
N ILE A 104 -3.60 4.86 19.80
CA ILE A 104 -3.29 4.33 21.13
C ILE A 104 -2.95 5.46 22.11
N LEU A 105 -2.16 6.44 21.66
CA LEU A 105 -1.80 7.60 22.47
C LEU A 105 -3.04 8.43 22.83
N LEU A 106 -3.92 8.70 21.85
CA LEU A 106 -5.18 9.42 22.07
C LEU A 106 -6.06 8.69 23.09
N PHE A 107 -6.18 7.37 22.96
CA PHE A 107 -6.91 6.54 23.91
C PHE A 107 -6.30 6.62 25.32
N GLY A 108 -4.98 6.52 25.42
CA GLY A 108 -4.25 6.67 26.68
C GLY A 108 -4.49 8.04 27.35
N VAL A 109 -4.45 9.12 26.58
CA VAL A 109 -4.77 10.49 27.05
C VAL A 109 -6.22 10.61 27.49
N ALA A 110 -7.16 10.01 26.76
CA ALA A 110 -8.57 10.01 27.12
C ALA A 110 -8.81 9.26 28.44
N VAL A 111 -8.21 8.08 28.62
CA VAL A 111 -8.29 7.29 29.86
C VAL A 111 -7.62 8.04 31.01
N TRP A 112 -6.45 8.64 30.78
CA TRP A 112 -5.74 9.43 31.78
C TRP A 112 -6.57 10.65 32.22
N GLY A 113 -7.11 11.41 31.26
CA GLY A 113 -7.97 12.56 31.52
C GLY A 113 -9.23 12.15 32.27
N TRP A 114 -9.87 11.05 31.88
CA TRP A 114 -11.00 10.50 32.61
C TRP A 114 -10.62 10.20 34.07
N ARG A 115 -9.53 9.48 34.32
CA ARG A 115 -9.05 9.17 35.68
C ARG A 115 -8.69 10.42 36.49
N ARG A 116 -8.13 11.44 35.85
CA ARG A 116 -7.60 12.64 36.51
C ARG A 116 -8.67 13.67 36.84
N PHE A 117 -9.69 13.80 35.99
CA PHE A 117 -10.73 14.82 36.11
C PHE A 117 -12.08 14.26 36.59
N TYR A 118 -12.28 12.94 36.66
CA TYR A 118 -13.42 12.32 37.35
C TYR A 118 -13.05 11.93 38.78
N PRO A 119 -13.32 12.76 39.81
CA PRO A 119 -13.13 12.38 41.20
C PRO A 119 -14.00 11.18 41.56
N ARG A 120 -13.40 10.26 42.31
CA ARG A 120 -13.98 9.04 42.87
C ARG A 120 -14.83 9.38 44.11
N GLN A 121 -15.96 10.09 43.96
CA GLN A 121 -16.88 10.42 45.08
C GLN A 121 -18.34 10.30 44.60
N ARG A 122 -19.06 9.30 45.11
CA ARG A 122 -19.94 9.28 46.32
C ARG A 122 -21.34 9.83 46.00
N GLU A 123 -22.32 8.95 46.20
CA GLU A 123 -23.79 9.07 46.03
C GLU A 123 -24.36 9.02 44.60
N LEU A 124 -24.98 7.87 44.32
CA LEU A 124 -25.72 7.54 43.11
C LEU A 124 -27.11 8.17 43.16
N THR A 125 -27.31 9.32 42.51
CA THR A 125 -28.67 9.72 42.09
C THR A 125 -28.97 9.08 40.73
N ASN A 126 -30.03 8.29 40.67
CA ASN A 126 -30.44 7.34 39.61
C ASN A 126 -30.45 7.85 38.15
N THR A 127 -30.31 9.15 37.90
CA THR A 127 -30.53 9.74 36.57
C THR A 127 -29.24 10.11 35.83
N ARG A 128 -28.10 10.27 36.53
CA ARG A 128 -26.80 10.65 35.93
C ARG A 128 -25.92 9.45 35.55
N SER A 129 -26.35 8.23 35.91
CA SER A 129 -25.62 6.98 35.66
C SER A 129 -25.84 6.41 34.26
N ILE A 130 -26.99 6.67 33.63
CA ILE A 130 -27.39 6.02 32.36
C ILE A 130 -26.56 6.52 31.18
N ALA A 131 -26.30 7.83 31.10
CA ALA A 131 -25.42 8.39 30.07
C ALA A 131 -23.98 7.87 30.22
N LYS A 132 -23.46 7.77 31.45
CA LYS A 132 -22.08 7.32 31.69
C LYS A 132 -21.89 5.81 31.50
N ASN A 133 -22.90 5.00 31.83
CA ASN A 133 -22.88 3.55 31.61
C ASN A 133 -23.02 3.17 30.13
N SER A 134 -23.51 4.06 29.26
CA SER A 134 -23.66 3.82 27.82
C SER A 134 -22.60 4.52 26.98
N LEU A 135 -22.09 5.69 27.39
CA LEU A 135 -21.09 6.45 26.64
C LEU A 135 -19.72 5.75 26.60
N ALA A 136 -19.29 5.16 27.73
CA ALA A 136 -18.02 4.44 27.78
C ALA A 136 -17.97 3.24 26.81
N PRO A 137 -18.95 2.31 26.81
CA PRO A 137 -18.97 1.23 25.83
C PRO A 137 -19.18 1.74 24.40
N MET A 138 -19.94 2.83 24.20
CA MET A 138 -20.12 3.42 22.86
C MET A 138 -18.81 3.98 22.29
N VAL A 139 -18.02 4.71 23.10
CA VAL A 139 -16.72 5.24 22.69
C VAL A 139 -15.73 4.11 22.41
N LEU A 140 -15.73 3.06 23.24
CA LEU A 140 -14.88 1.89 23.04
C LEU A 140 -15.22 1.14 21.74
N ASN A 141 -16.52 1.01 21.45
CA ASN A 141 -17.00 0.39 20.22
C ASN A 141 -16.67 1.23 18.98
N LEU A 142 -16.81 2.56 19.07
CA LEU A 142 -16.39 3.47 18.00
C LEU A 142 -14.88 3.42 17.75
N PHE A 143 -14.08 3.29 18.80
CA PHE A 143 -12.63 3.14 18.71
C PHE A 143 -12.23 1.85 17.97
N ASN A 144 -12.81 0.71 18.36
CA ASN A 144 -12.61 -0.55 17.65
C ASN A 144 -13.02 -0.42 16.18
N ARG A 145 -14.17 0.20 15.90
CA ARG A 145 -14.63 0.39 14.53
C ARG A 145 -13.70 1.27 13.69
N ALA A 146 -13.07 2.27 14.31
CA ALA A 146 -12.08 3.12 13.64
C ALA A 146 -10.82 2.32 13.28
N ILE A 147 -10.37 1.42 14.17
CA ILE A 147 -9.25 0.51 13.90
C ILE A 147 -9.60 -0.40 12.71
N ASP A 148 -10.76 -1.06 12.74
CA ASP A 148 -11.22 -1.94 11.66
C ASP A 148 -11.24 -1.22 10.31
N PHE A 149 -11.78 0.00 10.29
CA PHE A 149 -11.87 0.81 9.08
C PHE A 149 -10.49 1.14 8.51
N VAL A 150 -9.52 1.45 9.37
CA VAL A 150 -8.16 1.78 8.95
C VAL A 150 -7.44 0.56 8.39
N PHE A 151 -7.58 -0.60 9.03
CA PHE A 151 -7.06 -1.85 8.49
C PHE A 151 -7.68 -2.19 7.14
N ALA A 152 -9.01 -2.04 7.01
CA ALA A 152 -9.70 -2.26 5.74
C ALA A 152 -9.20 -1.31 4.63
N ALA A 153 -9.06 -0.01 4.95
CA ALA A 153 -8.55 0.98 4.01
C ALA A 153 -7.09 0.72 3.61
N PHE A 154 -6.23 0.38 4.58
CA PHE A 154 -4.82 0.04 4.34
C PHE A 154 -4.70 -1.20 3.44
N TYR A 155 -5.51 -2.21 3.72
CA TYR A 155 -5.51 -3.47 2.99
C TYR A 155 -5.96 -3.29 1.53
N LEU A 156 -7.07 -2.58 1.30
CA LEU A 156 -7.53 -2.21 -0.06
C LEU A 156 -6.47 -1.39 -0.81
N ARG A 157 -5.74 -0.55 -0.09
CA ARG A 157 -4.66 0.28 -0.68
C ARG A 157 -3.40 -0.54 -0.97
N LEU A 158 -3.14 -1.61 -0.24
CA LEU A 158 -1.93 -2.42 -0.37
C LEU A 158 -2.07 -3.52 -1.42
N LEU A 159 -3.21 -4.23 -1.45
CA LEU A 159 -3.43 -5.36 -2.36
C LEU A 159 -4.28 -5.00 -3.58
N GLY A 160 -4.87 -3.81 -3.61
CA GLY A 160 -5.79 -3.41 -4.67
C GLY A 160 -7.13 -4.15 -4.60
N PRO A 161 -8.12 -3.73 -5.41
CA PRO A 161 -9.48 -4.28 -5.34
C PRO A 161 -9.60 -5.75 -5.77
N GLY A 162 -8.68 -6.22 -6.62
CA GLY A 162 -8.71 -7.57 -7.21
C GLY A 162 -8.35 -8.68 -6.22
N ASP A 163 -7.35 -8.46 -5.37
CA ASP A 163 -6.89 -9.45 -4.39
C ASP A 163 -7.53 -9.27 -3.01
N ALA A 164 -8.23 -8.17 -2.76
CA ALA A 164 -8.84 -7.90 -1.47
C ALA A 164 -9.92 -8.92 -1.06
N GLY A 165 -10.59 -9.55 -2.03
CA GLY A 165 -11.61 -10.56 -1.78
C GLY A 165 -11.05 -11.87 -1.19
N SER A 166 -9.77 -12.20 -1.44
CA SER A 166 -9.20 -13.49 -1.05
C SER A 166 -8.69 -13.52 0.40
N TYR A 167 -8.29 -12.38 0.97
CA TYR A 167 -7.86 -12.32 2.38
C TYR A 167 -8.87 -11.66 3.33
N ALA A 168 -10.02 -11.19 2.85
CA ALA A 168 -11.13 -10.75 3.70
C ALA A 168 -11.56 -11.85 4.69
N THR A 169 -11.57 -13.11 4.23
CA THR A 169 -11.86 -14.30 5.04
C THR A 169 -10.77 -14.55 6.10
N ALA A 170 -9.49 -14.43 5.73
CA ALA A 170 -8.38 -14.62 6.66
C ALA A 170 -8.37 -13.54 7.76
N ILE A 171 -8.70 -12.29 7.41
CA ILE A 171 -8.82 -11.18 8.37
C ILE A 171 -9.98 -11.40 9.32
N THR A 172 -11.14 -11.80 8.81
CA THR A 172 -12.31 -12.10 9.65
C THR A 172 -12.00 -13.22 10.63
N ILE A 173 -11.27 -14.25 10.20
CA ILE A 173 -10.84 -15.36 11.06
C ILE A 173 -9.82 -14.88 12.10
N ALA A 174 -8.79 -14.10 11.72
CA ALA A 174 -7.78 -13.60 12.66
C ALA A 174 -8.36 -12.66 13.72
N SER A 175 -9.27 -11.77 13.32
CA SER A 175 -9.98 -10.88 14.25
C SER A 175 -10.96 -11.63 15.15
N LEU A 176 -11.54 -12.74 14.71
CA LEU A 176 -12.30 -13.66 15.57
C LEU A 176 -11.43 -14.34 16.64
N TYR A 177 -10.17 -14.66 16.31
CA TYR A 177 -9.22 -15.25 17.27
C TYR A 177 -8.80 -14.26 18.37
N GLU A 178 -8.61 -12.98 18.05
CA GLU A 178 -8.32 -11.93 19.06
C GLU A 178 -9.49 -11.63 20.01
N ILE A 179 -10.73 -12.00 19.63
CA ILE A 179 -11.92 -11.82 20.47
C ILE A 179 -12.10 -12.99 21.46
N ILE A 180 -11.59 -14.19 21.13
CA ILE A 180 -11.78 -15.42 21.90
C ILE A 180 -10.60 -15.71 22.85
N ALA A 181 -9.39 -15.25 22.52
CA ALA A 181 -8.18 -15.40 23.34
C ALA A 181 -8.09 -14.32 24.45
#